data_AF-A0A7C6ADT1-F1
#
_entry.id   AF-A0A7C6ADT1-F1
#
_cell.length_a   1.000
_cell.length_b   1.000
_cell.length_c   1.000
_cell.angle_alpha   90.00
_cell.angle_beta   90.00
_cell.angle_gamma   90.00
#
_symmetry.space_group_name_H-M   'P 1'
#
loop_
_entity.id
_entity.type
_entity.pdbx_description
1 polymer ?
#
loop_
_entity_poly.entity_id
_entity_poly.type
_entity_poly.pdbx_seq_one_letter_code
_entity_poly.pdbx_strand_id
1 'polypeptide(L)'
;MKGQLYYATYDISDNKVRRNVSIALENAGLTRIQYSVFCGPLNKQQKKDLVETLKKMTEGGGSVYLIAACEACYGKLTIIGEGFDKEYVSGDKLVEII
;
A
#
# COMPACT_ATOMS: atom_id res chain seq x y z
N MET A 1 8.10 -4.88 16.78
CA MET A 1 8.76 -3.77 16.03
C MET A 1 7.84 -3.38 14.88
N LYS A 2 7.61 -2.09 14.69
CA LYS A 2 6.83 -1.56 13.57
C LYS A 2 7.49 -1.98 12.24
N GLY A 3 6.70 -2.42 11.28
CA GLY A 3 7.20 -2.81 9.95
C GLY A 3 7.76 -1.61 9.19
N GLN A 4 8.56 -1.86 8.15
CA GLN A 4 9.01 -0.81 7.23
C GLN A 4 7.79 -0.26 6.48
N LEU A 5 7.66 1.06 6.35
CA LEU A 5 6.61 1.68 5.55
C LEU A 5 6.85 1.43 4.06
N TYR A 6 5.77 1.11 3.35
CA TYR A 6 5.77 1.01 1.90
C TYR A 6 4.65 1.83 1.30
N TYR A 7 4.92 2.40 0.13
CA TYR A 7 3.89 2.77 -0.82
C TYR A 7 3.71 1.63 -1.83
N ALA A 8 2.48 1.20 -2.05
CA ALA A 8 2.15 0.36 -3.18
C ALA A 8 1.33 1.18 -4.18
N THR A 9 1.80 1.25 -5.43
CA THR A 9 1.06 1.88 -6.52
C THR A 9 0.87 0.88 -7.64
N TYR A 10 -0.25 0.96 -8.36
CA TYR A 10 -0.50 0.07 -9.49
C TYR A 10 -0.99 0.81 -10.73
N ASP A 11 -0.68 0.23 -11.89
CA ASP A 11 -1.29 0.57 -13.17
C ASP A 11 -1.78 -0.72 -13.82
N ILE A 12 -3.11 -0.92 -13.77
CA ILE A 12 -3.79 -2.17 -14.14
C ILE A 12 -5.13 -1.82 -14.78
N SER A 13 -5.24 -2.05 -16.09
CA SER A 13 -6.45 -1.80 -16.88
C SER A 13 -7.53 -2.84 -16.61
N ASP A 14 -7.17 -4.13 -16.49
CA ASP A 14 -8.12 -5.20 -16.24
C ASP A 14 -8.80 -5.04 -14.86
N ASN A 15 -10.12 -4.96 -14.86
CA ASN A 15 -10.92 -4.70 -13.66
C ASN A 15 -10.82 -5.83 -12.63
N LYS A 16 -10.74 -7.08 -13.09
CA LYS A 16 -10.68 -8.25 -12.20
C LYS A 16 -9.32 -8.33 -11.53
N VAL A 17 -8.24 -8.14 -12.28
CA VAL A 17 -6.88 -8.08 -11.74
C VAL A 17 -6.75 -6.91 -10.77
N ARG A 18 -7.22 -5.71 -11.14
CA ARG A 18 -7.17 -4.51 -10.27
C ARG A 18 -7.91 -4.73 -8.95
N ARG A 19 -9.10 -5.34 -8.98
CA ARG A 19 -9.85 -5.68 -7.77
C ARG A 19 -9.10 -6.68 -6.89
N ASN A 20 -8.51 -7.71 -7.47
CA ASN A 20 -7.77 -8.73 -6.73
C ASN A 20 -6.49 -8.16 -6.09
N VAL A 21 -5.78 -7.29 -6.82
CA VAL A 21 -4.59 -6.59 -6.31
C VAL A 21 -4.98 -5.66 -5.15
N SER A 22 -6.07 -4.89 -5.26
CA SER A 22 -6.57 -4.08 -4.15
C SER A 22 -6.77 -4.90 -2.88
N ILE A 23 -7.51 -6.00 -2.99
CA ILE A 23 -7.83 -6.87 -1.85
C ILE A 23 -6.54 -7.46 -1.25
N ALA A 24 -5.58 -7.86 -2.09
CA ALA A 24 -4.30 -8.37 -1.62
C ALA A 24 -3.49 -7.32 -0.83
N LEU A 25 -3.50 -6.06 -1.27
CA LEU A 25 -2.82 -4.95 -0.57
C LEU A 25 -3.49 -4.66 0.79
N GLU A 26 -4.82 -4.63 0.83
CA GLU A 26 -5.60 -4.43 2.07
C GLU A 26 -5.37 -5.58 3.06
N ASN A 27 -5.43 -6.83 2.59
CA ASN A 27 -5.17 -8.02 3.42
C ASN A 27 -3.74 -8.08 3.95
N ALA A 28 -2.78 -7.47 3.26
CA ALA A 28 -1.41 -7.35 3.75
C ALA A 28 -1.25 -6.30 4.86
N GLY A 29 -2.28 -5.49 5.12
CA GLY A 29 -2.30 -4.42 6.11
C GLY A 29 -1.95 -3.04 5.55
N LEU A 30 -2.00 -2.85 4.22
CA LEU A 30 -1.84 -1.53 3.62
C LEU A 30 -3.19 -0.81 3.53
N THR A 31 -3.20 0.48 3.86
CA THR A 31 -4.37 1.34 3.75
C THR A 31 -4.42 1.98 2.37
N ARG A 32 -5.60 1.98 1.75
CA ARG A 32 -5.86 2.66 0.48
C ARG A 32 -5.86 4.18 0.71
N ILE A 33 -4.95 4.90 0.03
CA ILE A 33 -4.82 6.36 0.18
C ILE A 33 -5.16 7.14 -1.10
N GLN A 34 -5.20 6.46 -2.26
CA GLN A 34 -5.76 6.98 -3.52
C GLN A 34 -6.36 5.82 -4.32
N TYR A 35 -6.99 6.11 -5.48
CA TYR A 35 -7.62 5.08 -6.32
C TYR A 35 -6.68 3.94 -6.75
N SER A 36 -5.38 4.23 -6.88
CA SER A 36 -4.36 3.24 -7.24
C SER A 36 -3.14 3.25 -6.33
N VAL A 37 -3.26 3.86 -5.13
CA VAL A 37 -2.14 4.01 -4.21
C VAL A 37 -2.53 3.57 -2.80
N PHE A 38 -1.65 2.81 -2.17
CA PHE A 38 -1.77 2.29 -0.82
C PHE A 38 -0.51 2.61 -0.03
N CYS A 39 -0.64 2.74 1.29
CA CYS A 39 0.49 2.92 2.17
C CYS A 39 0.28 2.21 3.50
N GLY A 40 1.37 1.73 4.10
CA GLY A 40 1.31 1.10 5.41
C GLY A 40 2.58 0.32 5.76
N PRO A 41 2.72 -0.09 7.02
CA PRO A 41 3.86 -0.86 7.48
C PRO A 41 3.73 -2.33 7.04
N LEU A 42 4.82 -2.91 6.53
CA LEU A 42 4.93 -4.35 6.29
C LEU A 42 6.13 -4.91 7.04
N ASN A 43 5.93 -6.03 7.71
CA ASN A 43 7.03 -6.85 8.20
C ASN A 43 7.64 -7.69 7.05
N LYS A 44 8.78 -8.32 7.30
CA LYS A 44 9.53 -9.09 6.28
C LYS A 44 8.69 -10.23 5.67
N GLN A 45 7.90 -10.91 6.48
CA GLN A 45 7.07 -12.03 6.04
C GLN A 45 5.87 -11.55 5.21
N GLN A 46 5.12 -10.56 5.70
CA GLN A 46 4.02 -9.92 4.97
C GLN A 46 4.47 -9.43 3.60
N LYS A 47 5.63 -8.75 3.54
CA LYS A 47 6.21 -8.28 2.28
C LYS A 47 6.50 -9.44 1.32
N LYS A 48 7.12 -10.51 1.82
CA LYS A 48 7.48 -11.67 0.98
C LYS A 48 6.23 -12.30 0.37
N ASP A 49 5.23 -12.58 1.21
CA ASP A 49 3.98 -13.23 0.79
C ASP A 49 3.18 -12.34 -0.17
N LEU A 50 3.14 -11.03 0.09
CA LEU A 50 2.51 -10.05 -0.80
C LEU A 50 3.19 -10.03 -2.18
N VAL A 51 4.53 -10.00 -2.23
CA VAL A 51 5.26 -9.98 -3.51
C VAL A 51 5.00 -11.25 -4.33
N GLU A 52 4.99 -12.43 -3.71
CA GLU A 52 4.68 -13.67 -4.40
C GLU A 52 3.24 -13.68 -4.94
N THR A 53 2.29 -13.16 -4.17
CA THR A 53 0.88 -13.03 -4.56
C THR A 53 0.70 -12.08 -5.74
N LEU A 54 1.29 -10.88 -5.66
CA LEU A 54 1.16 -9.85 -6.69
C LEU A 54 1.77 -10.31 -8.02
N LYS A 55 2.94 -10.98 -7.98
CA LYS A 55 3.58 -11.53 -9.19
C LYS A 55 2.61 -12.40 -9.98
N LYS A 56 1.95 -13.35 -9.32
CA LYS A 56 0.98 -14.27 -9.95
C LYS A 56 -0.22 -13.52 -10.51
N MET A 57 -0.72 -12.51 -9.79
CA MET A 57 -1.88 -11.73 -10.24
C MET A 57 -1.59 -10.88 -11.47
N THR A 58 -0.36 -10.38 -11.62
CA THR A 58 0.04 -9.49 -12.72
C THR A 58 0.68 -10.22 -13.91
N GLU A 59 0.75 -11.55 -13.92
CA GLU A 59 1.30 -12.32 -15.04
C GLU A 59 0.59 -12.03 -16.38
N GLY A 60 -0.72 -11.77 -16.32
CA GLY A 60 -1.53 -11.38 -17.49
C GLY A 60 -1.42 -9.91 -17.90
N GLY A 61 -0.57 -9.12 -17.24
CA GLY A 61 -0.36 -7.71 -17.50
C GLY A 61 -0.71 -6.79 -16.32
N GLY A 62 -0.35 -5.52 -16.49
CA GLY A 62 -0.38 -4.52 -15.42
C GLY A 62 0.88 -4.54 -14.56
N SER A 63 1.01 -3.54 -13.68
CA SER A 63 2.19 -3.40 -12.83
C SER A 63 1.81 -2.95 -11.43
N VAL A 64 2.61 -3.40 -10.45
CA VAL A 64 2.54 -2.94 -9.07
C VAL A 64 3.95 -2.60 -8.61
N TYR A 65 4.16 -1.38 -8.11
CA TYR A 65 5.41 -0.96 -7.50
C TYR A 65 5.25 -0.95 -5.99
N LEU A 66 6.19 -1.58 -5.29
CA LEU A 66 6.28 -1.55 -3.84
C LEU A 66 7.53 -0.77 -3.43
N ILE A 67 7.34 0.48 -3.02
CA ILE A 67 8.39 1.46 -2.77
C ILE A 67 8.58 1.59 -1.26
N ALA A 68 9.77 1.26 -0.76
CA ALA A 68 10.09 1.46 0.65
C ALA A 68 10.19 2.97 0.96
N ALA A 69 9.50 3.40 2.01
CA ALA A 69 9.59 4.75 2.54
C ALA A 69 10.25 4.70 3.92
N CYS A 70 11.23 5.57 4.17
CA CYS A 70 11.70 5.83 5.52
C CYS A 70 10.77 6.85 6.20
N GLU A 71 10.82 6.92 7.52
CA GLU A 71 10.01 7.85 8.33
C GLU A 71 10.22 9.31 7.89
N ALA A 72 11.46 9.71 7.60
CA ALA A 72 11.78 11.07 7.16
C ALA A 72 11.14 11.40 5.79
N CYS A 73 11.10 10.46 4.85
CA CYS A 73 10.45 10.65 3.55
C CYS A 73 8.92 10.73 3.72
N TYR A 74 8.34 9.83 4.53
CA TYR A 74 6.91 9.81 4.81
C TYR A 74 6.45 11.10 5.52
N GLY A 75 7.22 11.59 6.49
CA GLY A 75 6.95 12.85 7.20
C GLY A 75 6.94 14.08 6.29
N LYS A 76 7.71 14.04 5.19
CA LYS A 76 7.77 15.11 4.17
C LYS A 76 6.67 15.02 3.11
N LEU A 77 5.77 14.04 3.19
CA LEU A 77 4.68 13.89 2.23
C LEU A 77 3.80 15.15 2.23
N THR A 78 3.70 15.81 1.08
CA THR A 78 2.76 16.92 0.87
C THR A 78 1.50 16.36 0.23
N ILE A 79 0.34 16.62 0.82
CA ILE A 79 -0.96 16.19 0.31
C ILE A 79 -1.67 17.44 -0.22
N ILE A 80 -2.18 17.37 -1.45
CA ILE A 80 -2.94 18.44 -2.09
C ILE A 80 -4.34 17.90 -2.40
N GLY A 81 -5.37 18.58 -1.91
CA GLY A 81 -6.77 18.13 -2.01
C GLY A 81 -7.20 17.27 -0.82
N GLU A 82 -8.08 16.29 -1.08
CA GLU A 82 -8.52 15.33 -0.07
C GLU A 82 -7.36 14.41 0.34
N GLY A 83 -7.16 14.28 1.64
CA GLY A 83 -6.02 13.57 2.23
C GLY A 83 -6.40 12.33 3.02
N PHE A 84 -5.45 11.84 3.82
CA PHE A 84 -5.63 10.70 4.71
C PHE A 84 -4.96 10.95 6.06
N ASP A 85 -5.39 10.23 7.10
CA ASP A 85 -4.77 10.29 8.42
C ASP A 85 -3.40 9.59 8.39
N LYS A 86 -2.33 10.40 8.40
CA LYS A 86 -0.96 9.90 8.30
C LYS A 86 -0.54 9.02 9.48
N GLU A 87 -1.08 9.27 10.68
CA GLU A 87 -0.74 8.51 11.89
C GLU A 87 -1.47 7.17 11.90
N TYR A 88 -2.70 7.13 11.39
CA TYR A 88 -3.42 5.89 11.16
C TYR A 88 -2.71 5.02 10.12
N VAL A 89 -2.38 5.59 8.95
CA VAL A 89 -1.72 4.87 7.86
C VAL A 89 -0.32 4.39 8.23
N SER A 90 0.42 5.15 9.03
CA SER A 90 1.73 4.70 9.52
C SER A 90 1.61 3.59 10.57
N GLY A 91 0.42 3.39 11.15
CA GLY A 91 0.17 2.50 12.29
C GLY A 91 0.61 3.10 13.64
N ASP A 92 0.81 4.41 13.74
CA ASP A 92 1.00 5.11 15.02
C ASP A 92 -0.31 5.22 15.81
N LYS A 93 -1.44 5.16 15.11
CA LYS A 93 -2.79 5.23 15.65
C LYS A 93 -3.63 4.04 15.14
N LEU A 94 -4.48 3.50 16.01
CA LEU A 94 -5.26 2.28 15.71
C LEU A 94 -6.62 2.56 15.04
N VAL A 95 -7.12 3.80 15.14
CA VAL A 95 -8.45 4.18 14.67
C VAL A 95 -8.31 5.39 13.74
N GLU A 96 -8.93 5.32 12.58
CA GLU A 96 -9.03 6.45 11.65
C GLU A 96 -9.98 7.51 12.23
N ILE A 97 -9.59 8.79 12.18
CA ILE A 97 -10.50 9.91 12.50
C ILE A 97 -10.84 10.59 11.18
N ILE A 98 -12.15 10.60 10.87
CA ILE A 98 -12.77 11.19 9.69
C ILE A 98 -13.42 12.51 10.09
#